data_AF-A0A968H208-F1
#
_entry.id   AF-A0A968H208-F1
#
_cell.length_a   1.000
_cell.length_b   1.000
_cell.length_c   1.000
_cell.angle_alpha   90.00
_cell.angle_beta   90.00
_cell.angle_gamma   90.00
#
_symmetry.space_group_name_H-M   'P 1'
#
loop_
_entity.id
_entity.type
_entity.pdbx_description
1 polymer ?
#
loop_
_entity_poly.entity_id
_entity_poly.type
_entity_poly.pdbx_seq_one_letter_code
_entity_poly.pdbx_strand_id
1 'polypeptide(L)'
;MNVRTNLLLPKDLVEEVDRFAGPRGRSRYVAEALEARLERDRRWEAFHEAAGAWKDHPLFPTSEAVQEWVRAGRAERTSFERDDQS
;
A
#
# COMPACT_ATOMS: atom_id res chain seq x y z
N MET A 1 23.54 -3.03 9.21
CA MET A 1 24.82 -3.51 8.63
C MET A 1 24.71 -3.28 7.12
N ASN A 2 25.71 -2.67 6.49
CA ASN A 2 25.64 -2.33 5.07
C ASN A 2 26.53 -3.26 4.25
N VAL A 3 26.06 -3.68 3.08
CA VAL A 3 26.81 -4.50 2.13
C VAL A 3 27.15 -3.66 0.91
N ARG A 4 28.41 -3.70 0.46
CA ARG A 4 28.81 -2.99 -0.75
C ARG A 4 28.34 -3.77 -1.98
N THR A 5 27.48 -3.14 -2.77
CA THR A 5 26.96 -3.69 -4.02
C THR A 5 27.41 -2.79 -5.17
N ASN A 6 27.98 -3.37 -6.23
CA ASN A 6 28.35 -2.64 -7.44
C ASN A 6 27.26 -2.86 -8.51
N LEU A 7 26.63 -1.77 -8.95
CA LEU A 7 25.55 -1.80 -9.93
C LEU A 7 25.98 -1.01 -11.18
N LEU A 8 25.77 -1.61 -12.35
CA LEU A 8 25.84 -0.90 -13.62
C LEU A 8 24.51 -0.17 -13.83
N LEU A 9 24.57 1.16 -13.85
CA LEU A 9 23.40 2.01 -14.07
C LEU A 9 23.62 2.89 -15.30
N PRO A 10 22.55 3.22 -16.04
CA PRO A 10 22.61 4.23 -17.10
C PRO A 10 23.18 5.55 -16.59
N LYS A 11 24.04 6.18 -17.40
CA LYS A 11 24.75 7.41 -17.01
C LYS A 11 23.78 8.56 -16.76
N ASP A 12 22.81 8.72 -17.64
CA ASP A 12 21.73 9.71 -17.55
C ASP A 12 20.93 9.56 -16.25
N LEU A 13 20.63 8.34 -15.84
CA LEU A 13 19.95 8.08 -14.56
C LEU A 13 20.80 8.50 -13.36
N VAL A 14 22.11 8.22 -13.39
CA VAL A 14 23.03 8.63 -12.31
C VAL A 14 23.14 10.16 -12.24
N GLU A 15 23.23 10.83 -13.39
CA GLU A 15 23.24 12.29 -13.48
C GLU A 15 21.93 12.88 -12.95
N GLU A 16 20.79 12.24 -13.22
CA GLU A 16 19.51 12.67 -12.68
C GLU A 16 19.44 12.52 -11.16
N VAL A 17 19.89 11.38 -10.61
CA VAL A 17 19.99 11.18 -9.16
C VAL A 17 20.90 12.24 -8.53
N ASP A 18 22.01 12.61 -9.17
CA ASP A 18 22.90 13.67 -8.68
C ASP A 18 22.22 15.02 -8.54
N ARG A 19 21.31 15.37 -9.47
CA ARG A 19 20.57 16.63 -9.40
C ARG A 19 19.75 16.75 -8.11
N PHE A 20 19.21 15.63 -7.62
CA PHE A 20 18.35 15.61 -6.44
C PHE A 20 19.10 15.28 -5.13
N ALA A 21 19.99 14.29 -5.17
CA ALA A 21 20.68 13.78 -3.99
C ALA A 21 22.05 14.41 -3.77
N GLY A 22 22.60 15.07 -4.79
CA GLY A 22 23.99 15.53 -4.83
C GLY A 22 25.00 14.38 -5.02
N PRO A 23 26.27 14.69 -5.34
CA PRO A 23 27.28 13.69 -5.71
C PRO A 23 27.60 12.64 -4.63
N ARG A 24 27.37 12.97 -3.35
CA ARG A 24 27.61 12.08 -2.20
C ARG A 24 26.35 11.38 -1.68
N GLY A 25 25.17 11.75 -2.20
CA GLY A 25 23.87 11.26 -1.73
C GLY A 25 23.34 10.04 -2.49
N ARG A 26 24.01 9.62 -3.57
CA ARG A 26 23.53 8.55 -4.47
C ARG A 26 23.18 7.25 -3.74
N SER A 27 24.07 6.74 -2.89
CA SER A 27 23.84 5.47 -2.21
C SER A 27 22.62 5.50 -1.30
N ARG A 28 22.40 6.62 -0.59
CA ARG A 28 21.20 6.81 0.24
C ARG A 28 19.95 6.90 -0.62
N TYR A 29 19.98 7.71 -1.68
CA TYR A 29 18.86 7.87 -2.60
C TYR A 29 18.44 6.53 -3.23
N VAL A 30 19.41 5.74 -3.71
CA VAL A 30 19.15 4.41 -4.28
C VAL A 30 18.61 3.44 -3.24
N ALA A 31 19.14 3.45 -2.01
CA ALA A 31 18.63 2.60 -0.95
C ALA A 31 17.16 2.93 -0.61
N GLU A 32 16.83 4.21 -0.41
CA GLU A 32 15.47 4.67 -0.13
C GLU A 32 14.51 4.34 -1.29
N ALA A 33 14.95 4.52 -2.55
CA ALA A 33 14.15 4.18 -3.72
C ALA A 33 13.89 2.66 -3.83
N LEU A 34 14.89 1.83 -3.52
CA LEU A 34 14.75 0.38 -3.49
C LEU A 34 13.81 -0.08 -2.37
N GLU A 35 13.93 0.48 -1.17
CA GLU A 35 13.01 0.20 -0.06
C GLU A 35 11.57 0.53 -0.43
N ALA A 36 11.32 1.74 -0.94
CA ALA A 36 9.99 2.16 -1.38
C ALA A 36 9.40 1.26 -2.48
N ARG A 37 10.25 0.81 -3.42
CA ARG A 37 9.83 -0.12 -4.47
C ARG A 37 9.47 -1.50 -3.90
N LEU A 38 10.32 -2.04 -3.03
CA LEU A 38 10.08 -3.34 -2.40
C LEU A 38 8.82 -3.33 -1.52
N GLU A 39 8.55 -2.26 -0.80
CA GLU A 39 7.30 -2.11 -0.03
C GLU A 39 6.07 -2.11 -0.94
N ARG A 40 6.16 -1.48 -2.11
CA ARG A 40 5.08 -1.52 -3.11
C ARG A 40 4.89 -2.94 -3.65
N ASP A 41 5.98 -3.64 -3.94
CA ASP A 41 5.93 -4.99 -4.51
C ASP A 41 5.37 -6.00 -3.50
N ARG A 42 5.79 -5.94 -2.23
CA ARG A 42 5.21 -6.77 -1.15
C ARG A 42 3.71 -6.53 -0.93
N ARG A 43 3.26 -5.26 -1.04
CA ARG A 43 1.83 -4.95 -0.95
C ARG A 43 1.05 -5.56 -2.11
N TRP A 44 1.59 -5.52 -3.32
CA TRP A 44 0.96 -6.15 -4.48
C TRP A 44 0.88 -7.66 -4.34
N GLU A 45 1.94 -8.29 -3.83
CA GLU A 45 1.93 -9.72 -3.51
C GLU A 45 0.84 -10.06 -2.50
N ALA A 46 0.77 -9.32 -1.38
CA ALA A 46 -0.28 -9.51 -0.38
C ALA A 46 -1.70 -9.30 -0.94
N PHE A 47 -1.91 -8.31 -1.81
CA PHE A 47 -3.20 -8.12 -2.47
C PHE A 47 -3.56 -9.28 -3.42
N HIS A 48 -2.58 -9.83 -4.13
CA HIS A 48 -2.79 -10.99 -4.98
C HIS A 48 -3.12 -12.24 -4.16
N GLU A 49 -2.42 -12.47 -3.05
CA GLU A 49 -2.69 -13.59 -2.15
C GLU A 49 -4.06 -13.47 -1.46
N ALA A 50 -4.44 -12.25 -1.06
CA ALA A 50 -5.73 -11.99 -0.43
C ALA A 50 -6.90 -11.92 -1.43
N ALA A 51 -6.63 -11.96 -2.74
CA ALA A 51 -7.67 -11.84 -3.76
C ALA A 51 -8.68 -12.98 -3.62
N GLY A 52 -9.94 -12.62 -3.36
CA GLY A 52 -11.02 -13.60 -3.19
C GLY A 52 -11.06 -14.27 -1.81
N ALA A 53 -10.22 -13.86 -0.84
CA ALA A 53 -10.21 -14.42 0.51
C ALA A 53 -11.58 -14.36 1.23
N TRP A 54 -12.46 -13.46 0.79
CA TRP A 54 -13.81 -13.26 1.34
C TRP A 54 -14.94 -13.72 0.43
N LYS A 55 -14.63 -14.36 -0.71
CA LYS A 55 -15.63 -14.76 -1.70
C LYS A 55 -16.66 -15.75 -1.14
N ASP A 56 -16.18 -16.73 -0.38
CA ASP A 56 -17.00 -17.83 0.17
C ASP A 56 -17.03 -17.79 1.71
N HIS A 57 -16.97 -16.59 2.30
CA HIS A 57 -16.83 -16.42 3.75
C HIS A 57 -18.13 -16.78 4.50
N PRO A 58 -18.09 -17.55 5.61
CA PRO A 58 -19.29 -18.03 6.32
C PRO A 58 -20.21 -16.92 6.86
N LEU A 59 -19.66 -15.73 7.14
CA LEU A 59 -20.45 -14.56 7.56
C LEU A 59 -21.30 -13.97 6.43
N PHE A 60 -20.96 -14.27 5.17
CA PHE A 60 -21.62 -13.73 3.98
C PHE A 60 -21.99 -14.87 3.01
N PRO A 61 -22.89 -15.78 3.43
CA PRO A 61 -23.26 -16.94 2.63
C PRO A 61 -24.03 -16.57 1.35
N THR A 62 -24.62 -15.36 1.31
CA THR A 62 -25.37 -14.86 0.16
C THR A 62 -25.06 -13.38 -0.08
N SER A 63 -25.29 -12.92 -1.31
CA SER A 63 -25.17 -11.49 -1.63
C SER A 63 -26.16 -10.64 -0.83
N GLU A 64 -27.32 -11.17 -0.46
CA GLU A 64 -28.30 -10.47 0.37
C GLU A 64 -27.77 -10.21 1.78
N ALA A 65 -27.10 -11.19 2.41
CA ALA A 65 -26.46 -11.02 3.71
C ALA A 65 -25.40 -9.89 3.69
N VAL A 66 -24.65 -9.76 2.59
CA VAL A 66 -23.72 -8.62 2.39
C VAL A 66 -24.49 -7.30 2.32
N GLN A 67 -25.58 -7.24 1.56
CA GLN A 67 -26.39 -6.02 1.43
C GLN A 67 -27.03 -5.61 2.76
N GLU A 68 -27.55 -6.56 3.54
CA GLU A 68 -28.09 -6.30 4.88
C GLU A 68 -27.03 -5.73 5.82
N TRP A 69 -25.84 -6.32 5.84
CA TRP A 69 -24.72 -5.83 6.63
C TRP A 69 -24.31 -4.39 6.23
N VAL A 70 -24.24 -4.10 4.93
CA VAL A 70 -23.96 -2.74 4.43
C VAL A 70 -25.06 -1.75 4.84
N ARG A 71 -26.33 -2.14 4.78
CA ARG A 71 -27.46 -1.31 5.18
C ARG A 71 -27.42 -1.00 6.68
N ALA A 72 -27.20 -2.02 7.51
CA ALA A 72 -27.08 -1.88 8.95
C ALA A 72 -25.93 -0.90 9.32
N GLY A 73 -24.73 -1.12 8.77
CA GLY A 73 -23.57 -0.27 9.05
C GLY A 73 -23.70 1.18 8.53
N ARG A 74 -24.55 1.43 7.53
CA ARG A 74 -24.88 2.82 7.10
C ARG A 74 -25.91 3.47 8.01
N ALA A 75 -26.92 2.72 8.44
CA ALA A 75 -27.94 3.20 9.38
C ALA A 75 -27.31 3.60 10.73
N GLU A 76 -26.36 2.81 11.23
CA GLU A 76 -25.60 3.09 12.46
C GLU A 76 -24.79 4.40 12.38
N ARG A 77 -24.20 4.70 11.21
CA ARG A 77 -23.43 5.93 10.99
C ARG A 77 -24.32 7.17 10.97
N THR A 78 -25.52 7.05 10.39
CA THR A 78 -26.52 8.13 10.38
C THR A 78 -27.15 8.37 11.76
N SER A 79 -27.20 7.38 12.64
CA SER A 79 -27.58 7.59 14.04
C SER A 79 -26.50 8.32 14.84
N PHE A 80 -25.22 7.97 14.64
CA PHE A 80 -24.11 8.58 15.39
C PHE A 80 -23.97 10.10 15.16
N GLU A 81 -24.30 10.56 13.95
CA GLU A 81 -24.22 11.99 13.57
C GLU A 81 -25.38 12.84 14.11
N ARG A 82 -26.49 12.21 14.56
CA ARG A 82 -27.62 12.91 15.18
C ARG A 82 -27.46 13.08 16.69
N ASP A 83 -26.71 12.20 17.33
CA ASP A 83 -26.55 12.20 18.79
C ASP A 83 -25.44 13.13 19.30
N ASP A 84 -24.58 13.68 18.41
CA ASP A 84 -23.48 14.62 18.73
C ASP A 84 -23.86 16.11 18.56
N GLN A 85 -25.15 16.42 18.32
CA GLN A 85 -25.67 17.80 18.18
C GLN A 85 -26.68 18.19 19.28
N SER A 86 -26.71 17.50 20.43
CA SER A 86 -27.61 17.82 21.56
C SER A 86 -26.86 18.27 22.81
#